data_AF-A0AAV9C8D0-F1
#
_entry.id   AF-A0AAV9C8D0-F1
#
_cell.length_a   1.000
_cell.length_b   1.000
_cell.length_c   1.000
_cell.angle_alpha   90.00
_cell.angle_beta   90.00
_cell.angle_gamma   90.00
#
_symmetry.space_group_name_H-M   'P 1'
#
loop_
_entity.id
_entity.type
_entity.pdbx_description
1 polymer ?
#
loop_
_entity_poly.entity_id
_entity_poly.type
_entity_poly.pdbx_seq_one_letter_code
_entity_poly.pdbx_strand_id
1 'polypeptide(L)'
;MAKLRLSHRHPPPFPTHHQTIKTRSSFANGALSSGYYSLYFDSDNVLKLLYDGPEISSLYWPNPDNNPFQNGRTDYNSSRHAILDDTGRFLSSDRLQFNASDTGPGIKRRLTVDYDGNLRLYSLNEFNGSWNITWEALAQLCNVHGACGRNGVCVYDPVPRCSCPPHYGMSDEGNWNRGCKPLFNLSSYSPTKDRFIELPHTDFYGFDDGYTTNVSFESCKNICLNDSICQGFGYRLLGTGVCYPKGAFFNGYSSPNFPGSLYLRIPRSVEASKFSSFQVSKLTCNAFEANSTAGSSGMYVINRRKTIWVYFYGFISAVGVIEFLFFASGWWFLFRRQEIPNAVEEGYQMITNQFRRFTYSELKKATRNFKESLVGEEAERFIREF
;
A
#
# COMPACT_ATOMS: atom_id res chain seq x y z
N MET A 1 13.63 -4.05 10.33
CA MET A 1 14.62 -3.66 9.30
C MET A 1 15.05 -4.92 8.55
N ALA A 2 14.40 -5.25 7.44
CA ALA A 2 14.90 -6.24 6.49
C ALA A 2 15.49 -5.47 5.31
N LYS A 3 16.81 -5.53 5.18
CA LYS A 3 17.58 -4.85 4.13
C LYS A 3 17.56 -5.78 2.91
N LEU A 4 16.73 -5.49 1.92
CA LEU A 4 16.88 -6.09 0.59
C LEU A 4 18.23 -5.63 0.03
N ARG A 5 19.23 -6.52 0.10
CA ARG A 5 20.60 -6.26 -0.31
C ARG A 5 20.69 -6.48 -1.82
N LEU A 6 20.57 -5.39 -2.60
CA LEU A 6 20.90 -5.38 -4.03
C LEU A 6 22.40 -5.09 -4.19
N SER A 7 23.15 -6.07 -4.68
CA SER A 7 24.59 -6.02 -4.95
C SER A 7 24.87 -7.13 -5.98
N HIS A 8 25.67 -7.00 -7.04
CA HIS A 8 26.71 -6.06 -7.44
C HIS A 8 26.73 -5.95 -8.99
N ARG A 9 27.24 -4.84 -9.54
CA ARG A 9 27.68 -4.73 -10.94
C ARG A 9 28.93 -5.61 -11.12
N HIS A 10 28.76 -6.82 -11.66
CA HIS A 10 29.70 -7.66 -12.44
C HIS A 10 29.37 -9.16 -12.22
N PRO A 11 29.37 -9.99 -13.27
CA PRO A 11 28.97 -11.40 -13.14
C PRO A 11 30.13 -12.26 -12.56
N PRO A 12 29.86 -13.13 -11.56
CA PRO A 12 30.83 -14.12 -11.11
C PRO A 12 30.79 -15.40 -11.98
N PRO A 13 31.90 -16.15 -12.07
CA PRO A 13 32.03 -17.26 -13.02
C PRO A 13 31.77 -18.63 -12.38
N PHE A 14 30.68 -18.85 -11.62
CA PHE A 14 30.31 -20.19 -11.11
C PHE A 14 28.79 -20.27 -10.87
N PRO A 15 28.16 -21.47 -10.96
CA PRO A 15 26.71 -21.60 -10.98
C PRO A 15 26.10 -21.07 -9.68
N THR A 16 25.39 -19.95 -9.81
CA THR A 16 24.66 -19.31 -8.71
C THR A 16 23.53 -20.22 -8.27
N HIS A 17 23.65 -20.77 -7.05
CA HIS A 17 22.52 -21.34 -6.34
C HIS A 17 21.47 -20.24 -6.18
N HIS A 18 20.39 -20.27 -6.96
CA HIS A 18 19.30 -19.30 -6.87
C HIS A 18 18.58 -19.49 -5.54
N GLN A 19 19.02 -18.81 -4.47
CA GLN A 19 18.23 -18.69 -3.26
C GLN A 19 16.96 -17.92 -3.61
N THR A 20 15.82 -18.61 -3.63
CA THR A 20 14.51 -17.98 -3.82
C THR A 20 14.28 -17.02 -2.65
N ILE A 21 14.33 -15.71 -2.93
CA ILE A 21 14.06 -14.69 -1.91
C ILE A 21 12.58 -14.78 -1.54
N LYS A 22 12.29 -15.39 -0.39
CA LYS A 22 10.94 -15.49 0.20
C LYS A 22 10.82 -14.48 1.33
N THR A 23 9.89 -13.55 1.21
CA THR A 23 9.56 -12.61 2.30
C THR A 23 8.38 -13.17 3.07
N ARG A 24 8.45 -13.21 4.41
CA ARG A 24 7.34 -13.61 5.29
C ARG A 24 6.76 -12.42 6.04
N SER A 25 5.47 -12.46 6.33
CA SER A 25 4.82 -11.49 7.21
C SER A 25 5.28 -11.64 8.66
N SER A 26 4.99 -10.64 9.49
CA SER A 26 4.99 -10.85 10.94
C SER A 26 3.74 -11.64 11.35
N PHE A 27 3.80 -12.29 12.51
CA PHE A 27 2.66 -13.03 13.05
C PHE A 27 1.50 -12.11 13.45
N ALA A 28 1.83 -10.95 14.00
CA ALA A 28 0.89 -9.92 14.41
C ALA A 28 1.54 -8.54 14.23
N ASN A 29 0.75 -7.49 14.42
CA ASN A 29 1.27 -6.12 14.40
C ASN A 29 2.34 -5.94 15.49
N GLY A 30 3.53 -5.47 15.11
CA GLY A 30 4.67 -5.29 16.01
C GLY A 30 5.35 -6.58 16.51
N ALA A 31 4.88 -7.75 16.11
CA ALA A 31 5.50 -9.02 16.49
C ALA A 31 6.80 -9.26 15.71
N LEU A 32 7.80 -9.83 16.40
CA LEU A 32 9.08 -10.24 15.79
C LEU A 32 9.03 -11.66 15.21
N SER A 33 8.03 -12.46 15.58
CA SER A 33 7.82 -13.81 15.04
C SER A 33 7.27 -13.75 13.62
N SER A 34 7.69 -14.72 12.79
CA SER A 34 7.16 -14.86 11.43
C SER A 34 5.73 -15.37 11.44
N GLY A 35 4.90 -14.81 10.56
CA GLY A 35 3.53 -15.25 10.31
C GLY A 35 3.43 -16.31 9.23
N TYR A 36 2.19 -16.57 8.82
CA TYR A 36 1.84 -17.60 7.84
C TYR A 36 1.85 -17.10 6.39
N TYR A 37 1.97 -15.79 6.16
CA TYR A 37 1.90 -15.22 4.83
C TYR A 37 3.29 -15.02 4.23
N SER A 38 3.39 -15.25 2.92
CA SER A 38 4.66 -15.05 2.22
C SER A 38 4.51 -14.60 0.78
N LEU A 39 5.46 -13.77 0.34
CA LEU A 39 5.64 -13.34 -1.04
C LEU A 39 6.88 -14.02 -1.61
N TYR A 40 6.73 -14.69 -2.76
CA TYR A 40 7.82 -15.41 -3.43
C TYR A 40 7.53 -15.64 -4.92
N PHE A 41 8.58 -15.90 -5.70
CA PHE A 41 8.42 -16.42 -7.05
C PHE A 41 8.21 -17.93 -7.02
N ASP A 42 7.09 -18.38 -7.56
CA ASP A 42 6.72 -19.79 -7.59
C ASP A 42 7.44 -20.56 -8.70
N SER A 43 7.27 -21.88 -8.80
CA SER A 43 7.96 -22.71 -9.80
C SER A 43 7.69 -22.29 -11.24
N ASP A 44 6.56 -21.64 -11.50
CA ASP A 44 6.15 -21.08 -12.79
C ASP A 44 6.73 -19.68 -13.08
N ASN A 45 7.66 -19.18 -12.27
CA ASN A 45 8.28 -17.86 -12.39
C ASN A 45 7.33 -16.67 -12.12
N VAL A 46 6.12 -16.90 -11.61
CA VAL A 46 5.16 -15.86 -11.25
C VAL A 46 5.34 -15.48 -9.77
N LEU A 47 5.29 -14.20 -9.45
CA LEU A 47 5.34 -13.67 -8.08
C LEU A 47 3.96 -13.83 -7.43
N LYS A 48 3.89 -14.58 -6.32
CA LYS A 48 2.64 -14.96 -5.67
C LYS A 48 2.63 -14.71 -4.16
N LEU A 49 1.44 -14.56 -3.60
CA LEU A 49 1.19 -14.64 -2.16
C LEU A 49 0.66 -16.01 -1.77
N LEU A 50 1.24 -16.56 -0.71
CA LEU A 50 0.91 -17.85 -0.13
C LEU A 50 0.58 -17.72 1.35
N TYR A 51 -0.54 -18.31 1.73
CA TYR A 51 -0.86 -18.63 3.11
C TYR A 51 -0.37 -20.03 3.41
N ASP A 52 0.45 -20.18 4.45
CA ASP A 52 1.11 -21.42 4.85
C ASP A 52 0.83 -21.65 6.33
N GLY A 53 -0.42 -22.06 6.62
CA GLY A 53 -0.95 -22.22 7.97
C GLY A 53 -0.84 -23.65 8.51
N PRO A 54 -1.31 -23.89 9.75
CA PRO A 54 -1.15 -25.19 10.40
C PRO A 54 -1.98 -26.32 9.77
N GLU A 55 -3.11 -26.00 9.13
CA GLU A 55 -4.02 -27.00 8.55
C GLU A 55 -3.96 -27.08 7.03
N ILE A 56 -3.68 -25.95 6.37
CA ILE A 56 -3.71 -25.82 4.91
C ILE A 56 -2.63 -24.86 4.42
N SER A 57 -2.24 -25.06 3.16
CA SER A 57 -1.43 -24.13 2.39
C SER A 57 -2.21 -23.71 1.15
N SER A 58 -2.23 -22.42 0.82
CA SER A 58 -3.10 -21.91 -0.24
C SER A 58 -2.55 -20.65 -0.89
N LEU A 59 -2.45 -20.68 -2.22
CA LEU A 59 -2.14 -19.52 -3.07
C LEU A 59 -3.41 -18.70 -3.27
N TYR A 60 -3.32 -17.39 -3.07
CA TYR A 60 -4.50 -16.50 -3.11
C TYR A 60 -4.29 -15.22 -3.91
N TRP A 61 -3.06 -14.95 -4.35
CA TRP A 61 -2.76 -13.81 -5.20
C TRP A 61 -1.56 -14.09 -6.13
N PRO A 62 -1.60 -13.70 -7.42
CA PRO A 62 -2.74 -13.12 -8.13
C PRO A 62 -3.93 -14.10 -8.19
N ASN A 63 -5.09 -13.67 -8.69
CA ASN A 63 -6.32 -14.47 -8.61
C ASN A 63 -6.08 -15.90 -9.13
N PRO A 64 -6.20 -16.93 -8.27
CA PRO A 64 -5.80 -18.29 -8.63
C PRO A 64 -6.77 -18.99 -9.59
N ASP A 65 -7.98 -18.47 -9.82
CA ASP A 65 -8.89 -18.97 -10.87
C ASP A 65 -8.42 -18.61 -12.28
N ASN A 66 -7.55 -17.61 -12.40
CA ASN A 66 -7.04 -17.10 -13.66
C ASN A 66 -5.67 -17.68 -13.96
N ASN A 67 -5.42 -18.01 -15.22
CA ASN A 67 -4.07 -18.33 -15.68
C ASN A 67 -3.16 -17.07 -15.61
N PRO A 68 -1.82 -17.22 -15.74
CA PRO A 68 -0.90 -16.10 -15.67
C PRO A 68 -1.27 -14.94 -16.62
N PHE A 69 -1.62 -15.21 -17.88
CA PHE A 69 -1.94 -14.16 -18.86
C PHE A 69 -3.23 -13.41 -18.52
N GLN A 70 -4.27 -14.11 -18.05
CA GLN A 70 -5.52 -13.50 -17.59
C GLN A 70 -5.30 -12.58 -16.38
N ASN A 71 -4.32 -12.91 -15.53
CA ASN A 71 -3.86 -12.05 -14.44
C ASN A 71 -2.90 -10.93 -14.90
N GLY A 72 -2.72 -10.74 -16.22
CA GLY A 72 -1.79 -9.75 -16.77
C GLY A 72 -0.32 -10.08 -16.52
N ARG A 73 0.01 -11.35 -16.29
CA ARG A 73 1.36 -11.85 -15.96
C ARG A 73 1.99 -12.56 -17.15
N THR A 74 3.24 -12.99 -16.95
CA THR A 74 3.90 -13.98 -17.79
C THR A 74 4.76 -14.92 -16.95
N ASP A 75 4.69 -16.21 -17.24
CA ASP A 75 5.49 -17.30 -16.68
C ASP A 75 6.76 -17.61 -17.50
N TYR A 76 6.89 -17.02 -18.70
CA TYR A 76 8.01 -17.27 -19.62
C TYR A 76 9.33 -16.56 -19.24
N ASN A 77 9.32 -15.62 -18.30
CA ASN A 77 10.53 -14.94 -17.85
C ASN A 77 11.07 -15.58 -16.56
N SER A 78 12.08 -16.44 -16.71
CA SER A 78 12.69 -17.19 -15.60
C SER A 78 13.63 -16.38 -14.70
N SER A 79 13.78 -15.07 -14.93
CA SER A 79 14.74 -14.23 -14.20
C SER A 79 14.38 -13.98 -12.73
N ARG A 80 13.10 -14.14 -12.34
CA ARG A 80 12.59 -14.06 -10.95
C ARG A 80 13.14 -12.88 -10.13
N HIS A 81 13.11 -11.68 -10.70
CA HIS A 81 13.54 -10.47 -10.00
C HIS A 81 12.42 -9.44 -9.98
N ALA A 82 12.41 -8.63 -8.92
CA ALA A 82 11.50 -7.51 -8.78
C ALA A 82 12.24 -6.30 -8.20
N ILE A 83 11.88 -5.11 -8.70
CA ILE A 83 12.57 -3.85 -8.41
C ILE A 83 11.51 -2.81 -8.07
N LEU A 84 11.71 -2.11 -6.95
CA LEU A 84 11.01 -0.88 -6.62
C LEU A 84 11.99 0.28 -6.86
N ASP A 85 11.66 1.19 -7.77
CA ASP A 85 12.50 2.35 -8.04
C ASP A 85 12.29 3.48 -7.01
N ASP A 86 13.16 4.49 -7.09
CA ASP A 86 13.19 5.64 -6.20
C ASP A 86 11.97 6.56 -6.35
N THR A 87 11.27 6.48 -7.48
CA THR A 87 10.01 7.20 -7.71
C THR A 87 8.79 6.50 -7.13
N GLY A 88 8.92 5.22 -6.75
CA GLY A 88 7.82 4.42 -6.22
C GLY A 88 7.12 3.55 -7.26
N ARG A 89 7.74 3.29 -8.41
CA ARG A 89 7.24 2.34 -9.40
C ARG A 89 7.88 0.97 -9.17
N PHE A 90 7.03 -0.03 -9.12
CA PHE A 90 7.42 -1.43 -8.97
C PHE A 90 7.35 -2.14 -10.32
N LEU A 91 8.35 -2.97 -10.59
CA LEU A 91 8.43 -3.86 -11.75
C LEU A 91 8.87 -5.25 -11.32
N SER A 92 8.23 -6.28 -11.88
CA SER A 92 8.63 -7.68 -11.70
C SER A 92 8.86 -8.36 -13.05
N SER A 93 9.72 -9.38 -13.06
CA SER A 93 10.04 -10.17 -14.24
C SER A 93 8.81 -10.82 -14.88
N ASP A 94 7.78 -11.11 -14.09
CA ASP A 94 6.49 -11.67 -14.53
C ASP A 94 5.46 -10.62 -14.99
N ARG A 95 5.92 -9.40 -15.29
CA ARG A 95 5.11 -8.24 -15.74
C ARG A 95 4.21 -7.60 -14.68
N LEU A 96 4.40 -7.88 -13.38
CA LEU A 96 3.81 -6.98 -12.37
C LEU A 96 4.33 -5.57 -12.57
N GLN A 97 3.40 -4.62 -12.65
CA GLN A 97 3.73 -3.22 -12.57
C GLN A 97 2.66 -2.50 -11.76
N PHE A 98 3.11 -1.66 -10.84
CA PHE A 98 2.27 -0.68 -10.17
C PHE A 98 3.08 0.54 -9.76
N ASN A 99 2.38 1.64 -9.50
CA ASN A 99 2.98 2.88 -9.03
C ASN A 99 2.39 3.22 -7.65
N ALA A 100 3.20 3.83 -6.80
CA ALA A 100 2.74 4.51 -5.60
C ALA A 100 1.77 5.65 -5.98
N SER A 101 0.69 5.82 -5.22
CA SER A 101 -0.23 6.97 -5.40
C SER A 101 0.46 8.33 -5.21
N ASP A 102 1.56 8.38 -4.46
CA ASP A 102 2.41 9.54 -4.22
C ASP A 102 3.73 9.46 -5.02
N THR A 103 3.65 9.00 -6.27
CA THR A 103 4.83 8.86 -7.16
C THR A 103 5.70 10.11 -7.12
N GLY A 104 6.99 9.92 -6.85
CA GLY A 104 7.93 11.02 -6.70
C GLY A 104 9.26 10.56 -6.08
N PRO A 105 10.38 11.21 -6.44
CA PRO A 105 11.70 10.89 -5.90
C PRO A 105 11.83 11.32 -4.44
N GLY A 106 12.81 10.76 -3.73
CA GLY A 106 13.18 11.17 -2.37
C GLY A 106 12.29 10.67 -1.24
N ILE A 107 11.14 10.05 -1.56
CA ILE A 107 10.25 9.45 -0.56
C ILE A 107 10.79 8.08 -0.14
N LYS A 108 11.01 7.88 1.16
CA LYS A 108 11.40 6.57 1.69
C LYS A 108 10.22 5.61 1.62
N ARG A 109 10.43 4.45 1.01
CA ARG A 109 9.37 3.45 0.78
C ARG A 109 9.75 2.07 1.30
N ARG A 110 8.74 1.28 1.65
CA ARG A 110 8.88 -0.15 1.93
C ARG A 110 7.72 -0.94 1.34
N LEU A 111 8.03 -2.07 0.72
CA LEU A 111 7.05 -3.06 0.29
C LEU A 111 7.00 -4.16 1.35
N THR A 112 5.82 -4.40 1.92
CA THR A 112 5.65 -5.28 3.09
C THR A 112 4.49 -6.24 2.87
N VAL A 113 4.71 -7.53 3.18
CA VAL A 113 3.61 -8.46 3.41
C VAL A 113 3.18 -8.27 4.85
N ASP A 114 2.03 -7.65 5.06
CA ASP A 114 1.55 -7.35 6.40
C ASP A 114 1.04 -8.61 7.10
N TYR A 115 0.86 -8.53 8.42
CA TYR A 115 0.37 -9.62 9.25
C TYR A 115 -1.04 -10.09 8.86
N ASP A 116 -1.82 -9.22 8.21
CA ASP A 116 -3.14 -9.53 7.65
C ASP A 116 -3.07 -10.22 6.28
N GLY A 117 -1.86 -10.51 5.78
CA GLY A 117 -1.59 -11.23 4.55
C GLY A 117 -1.67 -10.38 3.27
N ASN A 118 -1.98 -9.10 3.35
CA ASN A 118 -1.96 -8.24 2.17
C ASN A 118 -0.55 -7.71 1.88
N LEU A 119 -0.22 -7.52 0.61
CA LEU A 119 1.02 -6.89 0.19
C LEU A 119 0.77 -5.39 0.00
N ARG A 120 1.51 -4.55 0.73
CA ARG A 120 1.34 -3.10 0.70
C ARG A 120 2.64 -2.35 0.47
N LEU A 121 2.56 -1.33 -0.36
CA LEU A 121 3.59 -0.31 -0.48
C LEU A 121 3.28 0.80 0.51
N TYR A 122 4.27 1.12 1.34
CA TYR A 122 4.19 2.22 2.28
C TYR A 122 5.18 3.32 1.91
N SER A 123 4.73 4.57 2.01
CA SER A 123 5.55 5.77 1.94
C SER A 123 5.68 6.42 3.32
N LEU A 124 6.89 6.79 3.71
CA LEU A 124 7.13 7.50 4.96
C LEU A 124 6.74 8.97 4.81
N ASN A 125 5.82 9.43 5.64
CA ASN A 125 5.59 10.84 5.86
C ASN A 125 6.65 11.38 6.83
N GLU A 126 7.61 12.15 6.31
CA GLU A 126 8.71 12.67 7.14
C GLU A 126 8.26 13.76 8.13
N PHE A 127 7.10 14.40 7.91
CA PHE A 127 6.61 15.45 8.81
C PHE A 127 6.17 14.91 10.18
N ASN A 128 5.60 13.71 10.22
CA ASN A 128 5.07 13.10 11.44
C ASN A 128 5.62 11.67 11.71
N GLY A 129 6.46 11.15 10.84
CA GLY A 129 7.03 9.80 10.94
C GLY A 129 6.05 8.66 10.62
N SER A 130 4.84 8.94 10.13
CA SER A 130 3.84 7.91 9.84
C SER A 130 4.12 7.20 8.52
N TRP A 131 3.79 5.91 8.44
CA TRP A 131 3.81 5.15 7.20
C TRP A 131 2.42 5.12 6.59
N ASN A 132 2.27 5.70 5.40
CA ASN A 132 1.00 5.74 4.68
C ASN A 132 0.99 4.68 3.59
N ILE A 133 -0.14 3.97 3.43
CA ILE A 133 -0.33 3.00 2.34
C ILE A 133 -0.54 3.78 1.04
N THR A 134 0.29 3.50 0.03
CA THR A 134 0.25 4.17 -1.28
C THR A 134 -0.04 3.22 -2.43
N TRP A 135 -0.02 1.91 -2.16
CA TRP A 135 -0.55 0.86 -3.02
C TRP A 135 -0.81 -0.42 -2.20
N GLU A 136 -1.79 -1.23 -2.60
CA GLU A 136 -2.04 -2.55 -2.02
C GLU A 136 -2.47 -3.57 -3.08
N ALA A 137 -2.13 -4.84 -2.86
CA ALA A 137 -2.40 -5.92 -3.82
C ALA A 137 -3.87 -6.35 -3.85
N LEU A 138 -4.52 -6.35 -2.68
CA LEU A 138 -5.92 -6.73 -2.51
C LEU A 138 -6.69 -5.56 -1.89
N ALA A 139 -7.71 -5.05 -2.59
CA ALA A 139 -8.59 -4.01 -2.05
C ALA A 139 -9.57 -4.56 -0.98
N GLN A 140 -9.85 -5.85 -1.03
CA GLN A 140 -10.76 -6.54 -0.11
C GLN A 140 -10.00 -7.58 0.70
N LEU A 141 -9.84 -7.33 1.99
CA LEU A 141 -9.08 -8.20 2.90
C LEU A 141 -9.71 -9.58 3.11
N CYS A 142 -11.03 -9.72 3.00
CA CYS A 142 -11.65 -11.05 3.05
C CYS A 142 -11.29 -11.97 1.86
N ASN A 143 -10.61 -11.45 0.82
CA ASN A 143 -10.03 -12.27 -0.25
C ASN A 143 -8.67 -12.86 0.13
N VAL A 144 -8.09 -12.46 1.27
CA VAL A 144 -6.88 -13.10 1.81
C VAL A 144 -7.27 -14.47 2.37
N HIS A 145 -6.63 -15.52 1.87
CA HIS A 145 -6.84 -16.87 2.39
C HIS A 145 -6.28 -17.02 3.80
N GLY A 146 -6.92 -17.83 4.63
CA GLY A 146 -6.51 -18.01 6.03
C GLY A 146 -6.83 -16.81 6.94
N ALA A 147 -7.56 -15.80 6.47
CA ALA A 147 -8.02 -14.68 7.32
C ALA A 147 -8.91 -15.17 8.48
N CYS A 148 -9.72 -16.20 8.24
CA CYS A 148 -10.46 -16.93 9.26
C CYS A 148 -10.06 -18.41 9.20
N GLY A 149 -9.95 -19.05 10.36
CA GLY A 149 -9.66 -20.49 10.45
C GLY A 149 -10.79 -21.36 9.89
N ARG A 150 -10.61 -22.68 9.95
CA ARG A 150 -11.57 -23.69 9.46
C ARG A 150 -13.02 -23.36 9.85
N ASN A 151 -13.96 -23.51 8.93
CA ASN A 151 -15.39 -23.20 9.08
C ASN A 151 -15.72 -21.73 9.40
N GLY A 152 -14.74 -20.84 9.53
CA GLY A 152 -14.96 -19.42 9.77
C GLY A 152 -15.20 -18.65 8.48
N VAL A 153 -16.09 -17.65 8.54
CA VAL A 153 -16.45 -16.78 7.41
C VAL A 153 -16.01 -15.35 7.70
N CYS A 154 -15.21 -14.78 6.79
CA CYS A 154 -14.85 -13.37 6.80
C CYS A 154 -16.01 -12.52 6.26
N VAL A 155 -16.46 -11.57 7.05
CA VAL A 155 -17.58 -10.67 6.75
C VAL A 155 -17.15 -9.23 6.98
N TYR A 156 -17.81 -8.29 6.31
CA TYR A 156 -17.59 -6.86 6.53
C TYR A 156 -18.68 -6.28 7.41
N ASP A 157 -18.30 -5.79 8.60
CA ASP A 157 -19.20 -5.09 9.52
C ASP A 157 -18.45 -4.12 10.47
N PRO A 158 -18.17 -2.87 10.05
CA PRO A 158 -17.91 -2.37 8.69
C PRO A 158 -16.48 -2.69 8.20
N VAL A 159 -15.65 -3.26 9.07
CA VAL A 159 -14.29 -3.74 8.80
C VAL A 159 -14.30 -5.28 8.67
N PRO A 160 -13.31 -5.91 8.02
CA PRO A 160 -13.25 -7.36 7.92
C PRO A 160 -13.16 -8.00 9.31
N ARG A 161 -14.05 -8.96 9.57
CA ARG A 161 -14.12 -9.74 10.82
C ARG A 161 -14.50 -11.17 10.53
N CYS A 162 -14.07 -12.08 11.40
CA CYS A 162 -14.50 -13.46 11.33
C CYS A 162 -15.82 -13.66 12.08
N SER A 163 -16.59 -14.62 11.60
CA SER A 163 -17.86 -15.06 12.16
C SER A 163 -18.04 -16.55 11.93
N CYS A 164 -18.86 -17.20 12.76
CA CYS A 164 -19.21 -18.60 12.58
C CYS A 164 -20.54 -18.74 11.84
N PRO A 165 -20.69 -19.76 10.99
CA PRO A 165 -21.99 -20.17 10.45
C PRO A 165 -23.00 -20.55 11.55
N PRO A 166 -24.30 -20.60 11.23
CA PRO A 166 -25.34 -21.08 12.14
C PRO A 166 -25.03 -22.46 12.70
N HIS A 167 -25.22 -22.62 14.01
CA HIS A 167 -24.91 -23.85 14.75
C HIS A 167 -23.42 -24.21 14.81
N TYR A 168 -22.54 -23.24 14.51
CA TYR A 168 -21.11 -23.32 14.78
C TYR A 168 -20.74 -22.26 15.82
N GLY A 169 -19.77 -22.59 16.68
CA GLY A 169 -19.20 -21.67 17.65
C GLY A 169 -17.70 -21.53 17.44
N MET A 170 -17.10 -20.50 18.02
CA MET A 170 -15.65 -20.32 17.97
C MET A 170 -14.95 -21.54 18.56
N SER A 171 -13.93 -22.04 17.87
CA SER A 171 -13.19 -23.22 18.34
C SER A 171 -12.44 -22.92 19.64
N ASP A 172 -11.79 -21.76 19.68
CA ASP A 172 -10.94 -21.23 20.75
C ASP A 172 -11.23 -19.74 20.94
N GLU A 173 -11.66 -19.34 22.13
CA GLU A 173 -12.13 -17.99 22.40
C GLU A 173 -11.02 -16.95 22.19
N GLY A 174 -11.30 -15.93 21.38
CA GLY A 174 -10.35 -14.87 21.06
C GLY A 174 -9.34 -15.21 19.96
N ASN A 175 -9.34 -16.45 19.45
CA ASN A 175 -8.39 -16.89 18.43
C ASN A 175 -9.09 -17.38 17.16
N TRP A 176 -9.43 -16.43 16.29
CA TRP A 176 -10.09 -16.72 15.01
C TRP A 176 -9.26 -17.56 14.04
N ASN A 177 -7.94 -17.69 14.24
CA ASN A 177 -7.11 -18.60 13.44
C ASN A 177 -7.46 -20.08 13.68
N ARG A 178 -8.10 -20.41 14.82
CA ARG A 178 -8.64 -21.75 15.11
C ARG A 178 -10.03 -21.98 14.50
N GLY A 179 -10.62 -20.95 13.92
CA GLY A 179 -11.89 -21.02 13.21
C GLY A 179 -13.07 -21.37 14.11
N CYS A 180 -13.99 -22.15 13.56
CA CYS A 180 -15.24 -22.54 14.18
C CYS A 180 -15.39 -24.06 14.24
N LYS A 181 -16.07 -24.53 15.28
CA LYS A 181 -16.46 -25.94 15.47
C LYS A 181 -17.98 -26.07 15.49
N PRO A 182 -18.54 -27.18 14.98
CA PRO A 182 -19.96 -27.42 15.07
C PRO A 182 -20.39 -27.54 16.53
N LEU A 183 -21.58 -27.03 16.85
CA LEU A 183 -22.23 -27.16 18.16
C LEU A 183 -23.15 -28.40 18.23
N PHE A 184 -23.02 -29.29 17.25
CA PHE A 184 -23.74 -30.54 17.13
C PHE A 184 -22.77 -31.69 16.89
N ASN A 185 -23.20 -32.91 17.20
CA ASN A 185 -22.41 -34.09 16.96
C ASN A 185 -22.33 -34.39 15.47
N LEU A 186 -21.10 -34.47 14.94
CA LEU A 186 -20.79 -35.03 13.63
C LEU A 186 -20.95 -36.57 13.69
N SER A 187 -22.19 -37.06 13.77
CA SER A 187 -22.45 -38.45 13.38
C SER A 187 -22.22 -38.59 11.87
N SER A 188 -21.79 -39.77 11.41
CA SER A 188 -21.61 -40.06 9.97
C SER A 188 -22.80 -39.50 9.18
N TYR A 189 -22.51 -38.52 8.32
CA TYR A 189 -23.51 -37.86 7.50
C TYR A 189 -24.38 -38.91 6.80
N SER A 190 -25.70 -38.70 6.83
CA SER A 190 -26.67 -39.67 6.31
C SER A 190 -27.74 -38.94 5.50
N PRO A 191 -28.01 -39.36 4.24
CA PRO A 191 -28.97 -38.69 3.37
C PRO A 191 -30.36 -38.48 4.01
N THR A 192 -30.78 -39.40 4.89
CA THR A 192 -32.10 -39.37 5.53
C THR A 192 -32.17 -38.49 6.77
N LYS A 193 -31.01 -38.19 7.38
CA LYS A 193 -30.91 -37.45 8.64
C LYS A 193 -30.37 -36.04 8.47
N ASP A 194 -30.00 -35.65 7.26
CA ASP A 194 -29.38 -34.35 7.00
C ASP A 194 -30.33 -33.39 6.28
N ARG A 195 -30.02 -32.10 6.42
CA ARG A 195 -30.65 -30.98 5.71
C ARG A 195 -29.60 -29.92 5.40
N PHE A 196 -29.99 -28.92 4.62
CA PHE A 196 -29.11 -27.80 4.28
C PHE A 196 -29.67 -26.48 4.81
N ILE A 197 -28.76 -25.61 5.27
CA ILE A 197 -29.04 -24.21 5.56
C ILE A 197 -28.37 -23.36 4.48
N GLU A 198 -29.13 -22.45 3.88
CA GLU A 198 -28.58 -21.47 2.95
C GLU A 198 -27.84 -20.36 3.70
N LEU A 199 -26.62 -20.08 3.25
CA LEU A 199 -25.82 -18.90 3.56
C LEU A 199 -25.73 -18.07 2.27
N PRO A 200 -26.58 -17.05 2.11
CA PRO A 200 -26.61 -16.24 0.90
C PRO A 200 -25.30 -15.48 0.76
N HIS A 201 -24.89 -15.20 -0.48
CA HIS A 201 -23.75 -14.35 -0.80
C HIS A 201 -22.44 -14.79 -0.12
N THR A 202 -22.29 -16.09 0.11
CA THR A 202 -21.21 -16.69 0.90
C THR A 202 -20.58 -17.83 0.12
N ASP A 203 -19.26 -17.94 0.24
CA ASP A 203 -18.50 -19.07 -0.27
C ASP A 203 -17.35 -19.43 0.67
N PHE A 204 -16.85 -20.64 0.53
CA PHE A 204 -15.57 -21.06 1.07
C PHE A 204 -14.64 -21.31 -0.10
N TYR A 205 -13.76 -20.35 -0.38
CA TYR A 205 -13.01 -20.34 -1.63
C TYR A 205 -12.01 -21.50 -1.72
N GLY A 206 -12.05 -22.22 -2.83
CA GLY A 206 -11.34 -23.49 -3.01
C GLY A 206 -11.98 -24.63 -2.24
N PHE A 207 -11.20 -25.70 -2.04
CA PHE A 207 -11.64 -26.93 -1.34
C PHE A 207 -12.92 -27.56 -1.90
N ASP A 208 -13.17 -27.33 -3.19
CA ASP A 208 -14.18 -28.02 -3.96
C ASP A 208 -13.69 -29.43 -4.29
N ASP A 209 -14.51 -30.44 -4.07
CA ASP A 209 -14.21 -31.82 -4.49
C ASP A 209 -14.27 -31.96 -6.02
N GLY A 210 -14.92 -30.99 -6.66
CA GLY A 210 -15.06 -30.82 -8.10
C GLY A 210 -16.13 -29.77 -8.37
N TYR A 211 -16.43 -29.52 -9.64
CA TYR A 211 -17.59 -28.73 -10.02
C TYR A 211 -18.36 -29.37 -11.16
N THR A 212 -19.66 -29.12 -11.21
CA THR A 212 -20.53 -29.61 -12.29
C THR A 212 -21.36 -28.47 -12.83
N THR A 213 -21.32 -28.27 -14.14
CA THR A 213 -22.09 -27.24 -14.84
C THR A 213 -23.39 -27.79 -15.39
N ASN A 214 -24.36 -26.91 -15.66
CA ASN A 214 -25.66 -27.24 -16.26
C ASN A 214 -26.48 -28.22 -15.39
N VAL A 215 -26.36 -28.10 -14.08
CA VAL A 215 -27.12 -28.92 -13.12
C VAL A 215 -28.14 -28.09 -12.39
N SER A 216 -29.27 -28.71 -12.04
CA SER A 216 -30.28 -28.07 -11.20
C SER A 216 -29.81 -28.03 -9.74
N PHE A 217 -30.41 -27.11 -8.97
CA PHE A 217 -30.19 -27.03 -7.53
C PHE A 217 -30.45 -28.38 -6.82
N GLU A 218 -31.57 -29.05 -7.13
CA GLU A 218 -31.91 -30.33 -6.51
C GLU A 218 -30.92 -31.44 -6.91
N SER A 219 -30.40 -31.42 -8.14
CA SER A 219 -29.35 -32.35 -8.56
C SER A 219 -28.06 -32.11 -7.76
N CYS A 220 -27.63 -30.85 -7.61
CA CYS A 220 -26.46 -30.49 -6.80
C CYS A 220 -26.61 -30.91 -5.33
N LYS A 221 -27.79 -30.66 -4.75
CA LYS A 221 -28.13 -31.10 -3.40
C LYS A 221 -28.05 -32.62 -3.25
N ASN A 222 -28.52 -33.38 -4.23
CA ASN A 222 -28.44 -34.85 -4.22
C ASN A 222 -27.00 -35.36 -4.39
N ILE A 223 -26.16 -34.69 -5.19
CA ILE A 223 -24.73 -35.00 -5.29
C ILE A 223 -24.10 -34.93 -3.89
N CYS A 224 -24.32 -33.84 -3.15
CA CYS A 224 -23.77 -33.70 -1.81
C CYS A 224 -24.38 -34.69 -0.80
N LEU A 225 -25.70 -34.94 -0.84
CA LEU A 225 -26.33 -35.88 0.09
C LEU A 225 -25.78 -37.31 -0.04
N ASN A 226 -25.52 -37.74 -1.27
CA ASN A 226 -25.03 -39.08 -1.58
C ASN A 226 -23.50 -39.24 -1.36
N ASP A 227 -22.80 -38.14 -1.12
CA ASP A 227 -21.40 -38.16 -0.73
C ASP A 227 -21.27 -38.06 0.80
N SER A 228 -20.62 -39.05 1.41
CA SER A 228 -20.39 -39.11 2.86
C SER A 228 -19.41 -38.05 3.39
N ILE A 229 -18.55 -37.52 2.52
CA ILE A 229 -17.52 -36.53 2.87
C ILE A 229 -18.05 -35.11 2.69
N CYS A 230 -19.05 -34.92 1.82
CA CYS A 230 -19.60 -33.59 1.51
C CYS A 230 -20.25 -32.94 2.75
N GLN A 231 -19.67 -31.81 3.17
CA GLN A 231 -20.14 -30.99 4.30
C GLN A 231 -21.08 -29.86 3.85
N GLY A 232 -21.21 -29.65 2.54
CA GLY A 232 -22.10 -28.67 1.94
C GLY A 232 -21.72 -28.39 0.50
N PHE A 233 -22.44 -27.50 -0.15
CA PHE A 233 -22.17 -27.17 -1.55
C PHE A 233 -22.42 -25.69 -1.85
N GLY A 234 -21.59 -25.12 -2.72
CA GLY A 234 -21.88 -23.85 -3.37
C GLY A 234 -22.79 -24.08 -4.57
N TYR A 235 -23.77 -23.21 -4.78
CA TYR A 235 -24.57 -23.21 -6.00
C TYR A 235 -24.65 -21.80 -6.58
N ARG A 236 -24.29 -21.66 -7.87
CA ARG A 236 -24.19 -20.38 -8.58
C ARG A 236 -25.05 -20.41 -9.83
N LEU A 237 -25.69 -19.28 -10.14
CA LEU A 237 -26.50 -19.09 -11.35
C LEU A 237 -25.78 -18.12 -12.30
N LEU A 238 -24.81 -18.64 -13.07
CA LEU A 238 -24.01 -17.87 -14.01
C LEU A 238 -24.48 -18.15 -15.46
N GLY A 239 -25.77 -17.91 -15.71
CA GLY A 239 -26.45 -18.30 -16.96
C GLY A 239 -26.90 -19.76 -16.96
N THR A 240 -26.10 -20.67 -16.41
CA THR A 240 -26.51 -22.04 -16.07
C THR A 240 -26.20 -22.35 -14.60
N GLY A 241 -26.85 -23.37 -14.04
CA GLY A 241 -26.62 -23.81 -12.67
C GLY A 241 -25.27 -24.53 -12.55
N VAL A 242 -24.41 -24.02 -11.68
CA VAL A 242 -23.09 -24.61 -11.40
C VAL A 242 -23.04 -25.03 -9.93
N CYS A 243 -22.67 -26.29 -9.72
CA CYS A 243 -22.58 -26.94 -8.43
C CYS A 243 -21.12 -27.11 -8.00
N TYR A 244 -20.85 -26.81 -6.73
CA TYR A 244 -19.53 -26.91 -6.10
C TYR A 244 -19.64 -27.69 -4.78
N PRO A 245 -19.66 -29.04 -4.79
CA PRO A 245 -19.60 -29.84 -3.57
C PRO A 245 -18.30 -29.60 -2.80
N LYS A 246 -18.38 -29.54 -1.47
CA LYS A 246 -17.24 -29.21 -0.59
C LYS A 246 -17.11 -30.22 0.55
N GLY A 247 -15.96 -30.87 0.65
CA GLY A 247 -15.60 -31.75 1.76
C GLY A 247 -15.00 -31.04 2.97
N ALA A 248 -14.57 -29.78 2.83
CA ALA A 248 -14.05 -28.96 3.92
C ALA A 248 -14.31 -27.47 3.68
N PHE A 249 -14.33 -26.69 4.76
CA PHE A 249 -14.59 -25.25 4.71
C PHE A 249 -13.38 -24.46 5.20
N PHE A 250 -12.68 -23.84 4.26
CA PHE A 250 -11.61 -22.87 4.50
C PHE A 250 -11.78 -21.67 3.58
N ASN A 251 -11.13 -20.55 3.92
CA ASN A 251 -11.23 -19.30 3.16
C ASN A 251 -12.69 -18.85 2.97
N GLY A 252 -13.49 -18.97 4.04
CA GLY A 252 -14.86 -18.51 4.05
C GLY A 252 -14.92 -17.01 3.90
N TYR A 253 -15.75 -16.51 2.99
CA TYR A 253 -16.06 -15.09 2.90
C TYR A 253 -17.52 -14.87 2.51
N SER A 254 -18.09 -13.76 2.98
CA SER A 254 -19.42 -13.30 2.60
C SER A 254 -19.32 -11.87 2.08
N SER A 255 -19.95 -11.62 0.93
CA SER A 255 -19.93 -10.32 0.27
C SER A 255 -21.22 -10.14 -0.53
N PRO A 256 -21.96 -9.03 -0.39
CA PRO A 256 -23.20 -8.79 -1.12
C PRO A 256 -23.09 -8.93 -2.65
N ASN A 257 -21.88 -8.76 -3.20
CA ASN A 257 -21.60 -8.88 -4.62
C ASN A 257 -21.31 -10.32 -5.08
N PHE A 258 -21.24 -11.28 -4.15
CA PHE A 258 -20.98 -12.68 -4.50
C PHE A 258 -22.21 -13.30 -5.18
N PRO A 259 -22.06 -13.84 -6.41
CA PRO A 259 -23.19 -14.32 -7.22
C PRO A 259 -23.53 -15.80 -6.92
N GLY A 260 -23.79 -16.11 -5.65
CA GLY A 260 -24.14 -17.46 -5.23
C GLY A 260 -24.44 -17.59 -3.74
N SER A 261 -24.81 -18.79 -3.34
CA SER A 261 -25.05 -19.15 -1.95
C SER A 261 -24.31 -20.44 -1.61
N LEU A 262 -23.86 -20.55 -0.37
CA LEU A 262 -23.40 -21.82 0.20
C LEU A 262 -24.56 -22.50 0.92
N TYR A 263 -24.71 -23.80 0.71
CA TYR A 263 -25.68 -24.63 1.40
C TYR A 263 -24.95 -25.55 2.37
N LEU A 264 -24.97 -25.19 3.65
CA LEU A 264 -24.28 -25.88 4.73
C LEU A 264 -25.06 -27.12 5.18
N ARG A 265 -24.42 -28.30 5.15
CA ARG A 265 -25.02 -29.56 5.60
C ARG A 265 -25.03 -29.65 7.11
N ILE A 266 -26.18 -29.92 7.69
CA ILE A 266 -26.35 -30.15 9.13
C ILE A 266 -27.37 -31.26 9.43
N PRO A 267 -27.32 -31.88 10.62
CA PRO A 267 -28.33 -32.84 11.04
C PRO A 267 -29.72 -32.21 11.19
N ARG A 268 -30.77 -32.95 10.82
CA ARG A 268 -32.18 -32.58 11.00
C ARG A 268 -32.60 -32.46 12.46
N SER A 269 -31.87 -33.10 13.39
CA SER A 269 -32.11 -32.99 14.83
C SER A 269 -31.85 -31.59 15.38
N VAL A 270 -31.07 -30.78 14.66
CA VAL A 270 -30.82 -29.38 15.00
C VAL A 270 -31.95 -28.53 14.44
N GLU A 271 -32.53 -27.64 15.24
CA GLU A 271 -33.60 -26.73 14.79
C GLU A 271 -33.13 -25.80 13.67
N ALA A 272 -34.00 -25.56 12.69
CA ALA A 272 -33.73 -24.65 11.59
C ALA A 272 -33.96 -23.21 12.04
N SER A 273 -32.95 -22.56 12.60
CA SER A 273 -32.99 -21.10 12.69
C SER A 273 -32.84 -20.53 11.28
N LYS A 274 -33.74 -19.64 10.86
CA LYS A 274 -33.53 -18.85 9.65
C LYS A 274 -32.25 -18.03 9.83
N PHE A 275 -31.29 -18.22 8.94
CA PHE A 275 -30.10 -17.39 8.94
C PHE A 275 -30.47 -15.98 8.50
N SER A 276 -30.39 -15.03 9.41
CA SER A 276 -30.67 -13.61 9.12
C SER A 276 -29.41 -12.85 8.74
N SER A 277 -28.29 -13.14 9.43
CA SER A 277 -26.97 -12.53 9.21
C SER A 277 -25.91 -13.24 10.04
N PHE A 278 -24.64 -13.08 9.67
CA PHE A 278 -23.53 -13.47 10.52
C PHE A 278 -23.48 -12.57 11.76
N GLN A 279 -23.68 -13.14 12.94
CA GLN A 279 -23.53 -12.40 14.20
C GLN A 279 -22.04 -12.25 14.52
N VAL A 280 -21.54 -11.03 14.41
CA VAL A 280 -20.17 -10.70 14.81
C VAL A 280 -20.14 -10.54 16.33
N SER A 281 -19.57 -11.52 17.02
CA SER A 281 -19.34 -11.41 18.47
C SER A 281 -18.27 -10.35 18.75
N LYS A 282 -18.60 -9.36 19.58
CA LYS A 282 -17.66 -8.33 20.03
C LYS A 282 -16.70 -8.95 21.04
N LEU A 283 -15.52 -9.37 20.59
CA LEU A 283 -14.47 -9.86 21.49
C LEU A 283 -14.00 -8.70 22.38
N THR A 284 -14.06 -8.91 23.69
CA THR A 284 -13.46 -8.01 24.69
C THR A 284 -12.06 -8.53 24.93
N CYS A 285 -11.06 -7.93 24.28
CA CYS A 285 -9.67 -8.27 24.56
C CYS A 285 -9.30 -7.74 25.95
N ASN A 286 -9.10 -8.63 26.92
CA ASN A 286 -8.38 -8.28 28.15
C ASN A 286 -6.88 -8.19 27.83
N ALA A 287 -6.49 -7.13 27.13
CA ALA A 287 -5.09 -6.79 26.97
C ALA A 287 -4.64 -6.08 28.26
N PHE A 288 -3.58 -6.60 28.88
CA PHE A 288 -2.78 -5.80 29.81
C PHE A 288 -2.41 -4.49 29.10
N GLU A 289 -2.76 -3.37 29.71
CA GLU A 289 -2.47 -2.02 29.23
C GLU A 289 -0.96 -1.84 29.03
N ALA A 290 -0.49 -2.09 27.81
CA ALA A 290 0.54 -1.24 27.24
C ALA A 290 -0.22 -0.07 26.60
N ASN A 291 0.08 1.16 27.02
CA ASN A 291 -0.51 2.39 26.48
C ASN A 291 -0.27 2.50 24.97
N SER A 292 -1.11 1.84 24.19
CA SER A 292 -1.23 2.02 22.76
C SER A 292 -2.41 2.94 22.54
N THR A 293 -2.13 4.20 22.19
CA THR A 293 -3.11 5.11 21.62
C THR A 293 -3.83 4.40 20.49
N ALA A 294 -5.05 3.96 20.76
CA ALA A 294 -5.94 3.36 19.80
C ALA A 294 -6.22 4.38 18.70
N GLY A 295 -5.62 4.18 17.53
CA GLY A 295 -5.97 4.89 16.31
C GLY A 295 -7.42 4.56 15.98
N SER A 296 -8.32 5.47 16.30
CA SER A 296 -9.74 5.39 15.97
C SER A 296 -9.93 5.15 14.47
N SER A 297 -10.77 4.16 14.14
CA SER A 297 -11.31 3.98 12.79
C SER A 297 -12.15 5.22 12.45
N GLY A 298 -11.63 6.04 11.53
CA GLY A 298 -12.20 7.35 11.21
C GLY A 298 -11.44 8.04 10.09
N MET A 299 -11.14 7.33 8.99
CA MET A 299 -10.56 7.91 7.77
C MET A 299 -11.52 7.92 6.57
N TYR A 300 -12.83 8.03 6.82
CA TYR A 300 -13.80 8.42 5.80
C TYR A 300 -14.69 9.56 6.30
N VAL A 301 -14.11 10.75 6.44
CA VAL A 301 -14.85 12.01 6.32
C VAL A 301 -13.91 13.00 5.62
N ILE A 302 -14.22 13.34 4.37
CA ILE A 302 -13.63 14.50 3.70
C ILE A 302 -14.17 15.72 4.45
N ASN A 303 -13.44 16.15 5.48
CA ASN A 303 -13.77 17.38 6.19
C ASN A 303 -12.84 18.48 5.67
N ARG A 304 -13.39 19.40 4.86
CA ARG A 304 -12.74 20.67 4.50
C ARG A 304 -12.47 21.44 5.80
N ARG A 305 -11.31 21.25 6.41
CA ARG A 305 -10.86 22.08 7.53
C ARG A 305 -10.53 23.47 6.99
N LYS A 306 -11.27 24.48 7.46
CA LYS A 306 -10.86 25.89 7.43
C LYS A 306 -9.49 25.97 8.13
N THR A 307 -8.45 26.14 7.32
CA THR A 307 -7.07 26.28 7.78
C THR A 307 -6.93 27.53 8.65
N ILE A 308 -6.17 27.42 9.72
CA ILE A 308 -5.90 28.47 10.69
C ILE A 308 -4.99 29.52 10.04
N TRP A 309 -5.58 30.61 9.53
CA TRP A 309 -4.89 31.74 8.91
C TRP A 309 -4.09 32.60 9.89
N VAL A 310 -4.27 32.40 11.20
CA VAL A 310 -3.69 33.24 12.25
C VAL A 310 -2.16 33.17 12.27
N TYR A 311 -1.57 31.98 12.10
CA TYR A 311 -0.11 31.82 12.09
C TYR A 311 0.54 32.40 10.83
N PHE A 312 -0.14 32.32 9.68
CA PHE A 312 0.35 32.86 8.42
C PHE A 312 0.37 34.40 8.45
N TYR A 313 -0.71 35.03 8.93
CA TYR A 313 -0.75 36.48 9.09
C TYR A 313 0.18 37.00 10.20
N GLY A 314 0.36 36.22 11.27
CA GLY A 314 1.35 36.54 12.32
C GLY A 314 2.78 36.56 11.79
N PHE A 315 3.15 35.60 10.95
CA PHE A 315 4.48 35.55 10.35
C PHE A 315 4.75 36.71 9.39
N ILE A 316 3.79 37.04 8.51
CA ILE A 316 3.90 38.18 7.59
C ILE A 316 4.01 39.50 8.36
N SER A 317 3.22 39.67 9.43
CA SER A 317 3.28 40.88 10.27
C SER A 317 4.64 41.03 10.97
N ALA A 318 5.22 39.94 11.50
CA ALA A 318 6.52 39.99 12.15
C ALA A 318 7.65 40.36 11.19
N VAL A 319 7.65 39.80 9.97
CA VAL A 319 8.64 40.15 8.94
C VAL A 319 8.52 41.62 8.53
N GLY A 320 7.29 42.13 8.36
CA GLY A 320 7.06 43.54 8.03
C GLY A 320 7.57 44.52 9.08
N VAL A 321 7.42 44.19 10.38
CA VAL A 321 7.96 45.02 11.47
C VAL A 321 9.49 45.03 11.46
N ILE A 322 10.12 43.89 11.20
CA ILE A 322 11.58 43.78 11.11
C ILE A 322 12.12 44.64 9.96
N GLU A 323 11.51 44.55 8.76
CA GLU A 323 11.94 45.37 7.62
C GLU A 323 11.74 46.86 7.89
N PHE A 324 10.63 47.26 8.51
CA PHE A 324 10.40 48.65 8.88
C PHE A 324 11.47 49.19 9.84
N LEU A 325 11.93 48.39 10.81
CA LEU A 325 13.02 48.77 11.71
C LEU A 325 14.36 48.93 10.97
N PHE A 326 14.64 48.11 9.97
CA PHE A 326 15.84 48.27 9.12
C PHE A 326 15.77 49.54 8.27
N PHE A 327 14.61 49.85 7.68
CA PHE A 327 14.42 51.09 6.95
C PHE A 327 14.51 52.32 7.86
N ALA A 328 13.87 52.30 9.02
CA ALA A 328 13.91 53.41 9.97
C ALA A 328 15.33 53.63 10.53
N SER A 329 16.07 52.57 10.84
CA SER A 329 17.46 52.67 11.30
C SER A 329 18.42 53.10 10.20
N GLY A 330 18.24 52.64 8.96
CA GLY A 330 18.98 53.12 7.79
C GLY A 330 18.71 54.59 7.50
N TRP A 331 17.43 55.00 7.53
CA TRP A 331 17.02 56.40 7.36
C TRP A 331 17.59 57.29 8.47
N TRP A 332 17.55 56.82 9.72
CA TRP A 332 18.15 57.51 10.86
C TRP A 332 19.66 57.70 10.71
N PHE A 333 20.38 56.68 10.26
CA PHE A 333 21.83 56.74 10.03
C PHE A 333 22.21 57.68 8.88
N LEU A 334 21.41 57.71 7.81
CA LEU A 334 21.65 58.61 6.67
C LEU A 334 21.41 60.07 7.04
N PHE A 335 20.40 60.37 7.86
CA PHE A 335 20.15 61.74 8.33
C PHE A 335 21.04 62.16 9.51
N ARG A 336 21.68 61.23 10.23
CA ARG A 336 22.72 61.56 11.23
C ARG A 336 24.09 61.89 10.64
N ARG A 337 24.31 61.66 9.34
CA ARG A 337 25.53 62.04 8.61
C ARG A 337 25.39 63.37 7.87
N GLN A 338 25.00 64.42 8.59
CA GLN A 338 25.14 65.80 8.11
C GLN A 338 26.33 66.56 8.73
N GLU A 339 27.22 65.88 9.45
CA GLU A 339 28.55 66.39 9.76
C GLU A 339 29.61 65.35 9.35
N ILE A 340 30.18 65.54 8.17
CA ILE A 340 31.35 64.78 7.70
C ILE A 340 32.60 65.44 8.29
N PRO A 341 33.48 64.72 9.01
CA PRO A 341 34.79 65.24 9.42
C PRO A 341 35.68 65.39 8.18
N ASN A 342 36.33 66.54 8.04
CA ASN A 342 37.20 66.97 6.93
C ASN A 342 38.44 66.09 6.63
N ALA A 343 38.52 64.85 7.14
CA ALA A 343 39.72 64.01 7.07
C ALA A 343 39.72 62.96 5.93
N VAL A 344 38.64 62.86 5.14
CA VAL A 344 38.51 61.85 4.07
C VAL A 344 38.71 62.46 2.66
N GLU A 345 38.58 63.79 2.54
CA GLU A 345 38.72 64.52 1.26
C GLU A 345 40.16 64.51 0.71
N GLU A 346 41.17 64.45 1.59
CA GLU A 346 42.59 64.44 1.19
C GLU A 346 43.06 63.09 0.63
N GLY A 347 42.45 61.98 1.07
CA GLY A 347 42.83 60.63 0.62
C GLY A 347 42.44 60.33 -0.83
N TYR A 348 41.38 60.96 -1.34
CA TYR A 348 40.91 60.77 -2.71
C TYR A 348 41.62 61.68 -3.73
N GLN A 349 42.20 62.81 -3.31
CA GLN A 349 42.95 63.70 -4.21
C GLN A 349 44.34 63.17 -4.59
N MET A 350 44.89 62.20 -3.86
CA MET A 350 46.20 61.62 -4.20
C MET A 350 46.15 60.61 -5.36
N ILE A 351 44.96 60.07 -5.67
CA ILE A 351 44.79 59.01 -6.70
C ILE A 351 44.31 59.59 -8.05
N THR A 352 43.83 60.83 -8.10
CA THR A 352 43.25 61.43 -9.31
C THR A 352 44.24 62.19 -10.21
N ASN A 353 45.51 62.35 -9.82
CA ASN A 353 46.50 63.10 -10.60
C ASN A 353 46.98 62.42 -11.90
N GLN A 354 46.53 61.20 -12.22
CA GLN A 354 46.89 60.49 -13.45
C GLN A 354 45.77 60.36 -14.48
N PHE A 355 44.54 60.80 -14.17
CA PHE A 355 43.42 60.69 -15.11
C PHE A 355 42.65 62.00 -15.22
N ARG A 356 42.74 62.63 -16.38
CA ARG A 356 41.96 63.83 -16.71
C ARG A 356 40.53 63.41 -17.08
N ARG A 357 39.57 63.82 -16.25
CA ARG A 357 38.14 63.60 -16.52
C ARG A 357 37.65 64.60 -17.56
N PHE A 358 37.17 64.10 -18.70
CA PHE A 358 36.53 64.93 -19.73
C PHE A 358 35.02 64.96 -19.56
N THR A 359 34.42 66.11 -19.81
CA THR A 359 32.97 66.23 -19.87
C THR A 359 32.44 65.73 -21.22
N TYR A 360 31.19 65.25 -21.24
CA TYR A 360 30.55 64.72 -22.44
C TYR A 360 30.56 65.73 -23.62
N SER A 361 30.41 67.03 -23.32
CA SER A 361 30.50 68.11 -24.30
C SER A 361 31.89 68.24 -24.93
N GLU A 362 32.97 68.02 -24.16
CA GLU A 362 34.34 68.06 -24.66
C GLU A 362 34.64 66.87 -25.57
N LEU A 363 34.21 65.66 -25.18
CA LEU A 363 34.31 64.46 -25.99
C LEU A 363 33.54 64.58 -27.31
N LYS A 364 32.32 65.12 -27.27
CA LYS A 364 31.48 65.32 -28.46
C LYS A 364 32.08 66.33 -29.45
N LYS A 365 32.77 67.37 -28.93
CA LYS A 365 33.48 68.36 -29.75
C LYS A 365 34.77 67.79 -30.36
N ALA A 366 35.54 67.02 -29.58
CA ALA A 366 36.80 66.41 -30.02
C ALA A 366 36.59 65.34 -31.10
N THR A 367 35.50 64.56 -31.01
CA THR A 367 35.22 63.44 -31.94
C THR A 367 34.34 63.82 -33.14
N ARG A 368 34.05 65.13 -33.34
CA ARG A 368 33.10 65.63 -34.35
C ARG A 368 31.79 64.81 -34.39
N ASN A 369 31.09 64.76 -33.26
CA ASN A 369 29.91 63.88 -33.07
C ASN A 369 30.23 62.39 -33.30
N PHE A 370 31.37 61.92 -32.80
CA PHE A 370 31.77 60.51 -32.82
C PHE A 370 31.90 59.91 -34.24
N LYS A 371 32.29 60.72 -35.23
CA LYS A 371 32.55 60.27 -36.62
C LYS A 371 33.97 59.75 -36.84
N GLU A 372 34.91 60.03 -35.93
CA GLU A 372 36.26 59.48 -35.95
C GLU A 372 36.50 58.69 -34.66
N SER A 373 37.08 57.49 -34.80
CA SER A 373 37.50 56.65 -33.69
C SER A 373 38.84 57.14 -33.14
N LEU A 374 38.87 57.47 -31.85
CA LEU A 374 40.11 57.72 -31.11
C LEU A 374 40.70 56.37 -30.66
N VAL A 375 41.22 55.61 -31.60
CA VAL A 375 42.07 54.45 -31.29
C VAL A 375 43.46 54.81 -31.79
N GLY A 376 44.38 55.06 -30.85
CA GLY A 376 45.79 55.25 -31.18
C GLY A 376 46.39 53.95 -31.71
N GLU A 377 47.30 54.06 -32.69
CA GLU A 377 48.02 52.97 -33.38
C GLU A 377 48.75 51.96 -32.48
N GLU A 378 48.75 52.12 -31.15
CA GLU A 378 49.31 51.14 -30.21
C GLU A 378 48.31 50.04 -29.79
N ALA A 379 47.00 50.23 -29.98
CA ALA A 379 46.00 49.25 -29.56
C ALA A 379 45.81 48.07 -30.55
N GLU A 380 46.15 48.24 -31.83
CA GLU A 380 46.08 47.14 -32.82
C GLU A 380 47.23 46.12 -32.66
N ARG A 381 48.30 46.45 -31.93
CA ARG A 381 49.41 45.52 -31.71
C ARG A 381 49.10 44.45 -30.64
N PHE A 382 48.17 44.73 -29.73
CA PHE A 382 47.84 43.83 -28.60
C PHE A 382 46.80 42.75 -28.93
N ILE A 383 46.11 42.86 -30.06
CA ILE A 383 45.00 41.94 -30.45
C ILE A 383 45.49 40.80 -31.38
N ARG A 384 46.75 40.81 -31.83
CA ARG A 384 47.32 39.73 -32.67
C ARG A 384 48.09 38.63 -31.93
N GLU A 385 48.13 38.64 -30.58
CA GLU A 385 48.83 37.62 -29.78
C GLU A 385 47.93 36.80 -28.83
N PHE A 386 46.64 36.63 -29.15
CA PHE A 386 45.80 35.61 -28.51
C PHE A 386 44.99 34.82 -29.53
#